data_AF-A0A3E0X1F7-F1
#
_entry.id   AF-A0A3E0X1F7-F1
#
_cell.length_a   1.000
_cell.length_b   1.000
_cell.length_c   1.000
_cell.angle_alpha   90.00
_cell.angle_beta   90.00
_cell.angle_gamma   90.00
#
_symmetry.space_group_name_H-M   'P 1'
#
loop_
_entity.id
_entity.type
_entity.pdbx_description
1 polymer ?
#
loop_
_entity_poly.entity_id
_entity_poly.type
_entity_poly.pdbx_seq_one_letter_code
_entity_poly.pdbx_strand_id
1 'polypeptide(L)'
;MATFVKTLDNVEHTVKSLEQRAENIDAQMDAYDKLRSENLETSRALTASAFSQFFTTGAILAIAALAGLVNYHLLAPGMSLLMDGSVGNTPMANLTAGFLTLLQVGMGLVMLESLRVTRMLPLIGGLDDLPRHRLVTAAAAMLLALIVWEASLVFSQAGLVDGEGHWAVSMGMLVLGTILPLVLAFVAIPLEGFINSGRTVLGALAATLLRLLAASLRIVGNLITGLGQVLIRVYDLIIFLPLWLESALRRNEKSSASKRSDDDLALADDETAPAADEKEQTNSG
;
A
#
# COMPACT_ATOMS: atom_id res chain seq x y z
N MET A 1 58.46 37.65 24.99
CA MET A 1 58.65 36.58 23.99
C MET A 1 58.07 35.23 24.41
N ALA A 2 58.30 34.74 25.64
CA ALA A 2 57.83 33.42 26.08
C ALA A 2 56.29 33.22 26.03
N THR A 3 55.49 34.26 26.30
CA THR A 3 54.03 34.19 26.24
C THR A 3 53.46 34.03 24.83
N PHE A 4 54.10 34.63 23.83
CA PHE A 4 53.67 34.58 22.43
C PHE A 4 53.91 33.20 21.80
N VAL A 5 55.04 32.56 22.15
CA VAL A 5 55.35 31.19 21.73
C VAL A 5 54.33 30.21 22.31
N LYS A 6 53.94 30.40 23.58
CA LYS A 6 52.94 29.54 24.25
C LYS A 6 51.53 29.69 23.68
N THR A 7 51.16 30.89 23.22
CA THR A 7 49.87 31.10 22.53
C THR A 7 49.86 30.50 21.12
N LEU A 8 50.97 30.54 20.39
CA LEU A 8 51.09 29.89 19.08
C LEU A 8 50.99 28.36 19.19
N ASP A 9 51.66 27.77 20.17
CA ASP A 9 51.62 26.33 20.44
C ASP A 9 50.19 25.84 20.78
N ASN A 10 49.45 26.61 21.60
CA ASN A 10 48.05 26.32 21.90
C ASN A 10 47.13 26.44 20.66
N VAL A 11 47.39 27.42 19.80
CA VAL A 11 46.63 27.58 18.54
C VAL A 11 46.92 26.43 17.60
N GLU A 12 48.19 26.01 17.46
CA GLU A 12 48.57 24.86 16.65
C GLU A 12 47.89 23.58 17.14
N HIS A 13 47.88 23.34 18.46
CA HIS A 13 47.17 22.22 19.05
C HIS A 13 45.65 22.28 18.82
N THR A 14 45.06 23.46 18.92
CA THR A 14 43.62 23.64 18.68
C THR A 14 43.26 23.39 17.21
N VAL A 15 44.08 23.90 16.28
CA VAL A 15 43.91 23.67 14.83
C VAL A 15 44.05 22.18 14.50
N LYS A 16 45.08 21.51 15.01
CA LYS A 16 45.24 20.05 14.86
C LYS A 16 44.05 19.27 15.42
N SER A 17 43.51 19.69 16.57
CA SER A 17 42.33 19.06 17.16
C SER A 17 41.04 19.29 16.37
N LEU A 18 40.94 20.43 15.68
CA LEU A 18 39.82 20.77 14.80
C LEU A 18 39.88 19.96 13.50
N GLU A 19 41.07 19.84 12.90
CA GLU A 19 41.32 19.01 11.73
C GLU A 19 40.98 17.54 12.01
N GLN A 20 41.45 17.00 13.13
CA GLN A 20 41.16 15.63 13.52
C GLN A 20 39.68 15.39 13.89
N ARG A 21 38.96 16.43 14.32
CA ARG A 21 37.51 16.36 14.52
C ARG A 21 36.75 16.45 13.21
N ALA A 22 37.19 17.28 12.28
CA ALA A 22 36.61 17.38 10.94
C ALA A 22 36.77 16.04 10.20
N GLU A 23 37.94 15.41 10.25
CA GLU A 23 38.19 14.10 9.64
C GLU A 23 37.29 13.00 10.23
N ASN A 24 37.07 13.01 11.55
CA ASN A 24 36.13 12.08 12.19
C ASN A 24 34.66 12.37 11.81
N ILE A 25 34.29 13.64 11.66
CA ILE A 25 32.93 14.02 11.23
C ILE A 25 32.70 13.59 9.78
N ASP A 26 33.66 13.82 8.89
CA ASP A 26 33.60 13.40 7.49
C ASP A 26 33.49 11.87 7.39
N ALA A 27 34.27 11.13 8.18
CA ALA A 27 34.16 9.67 8.23
C ALA A 27 32.79 9.19 8.73
N GLN A 28 32.19 9.88 9.70
CA GLN A 28 30.82 9.58 10.15
C GLN A 28 29.76 10.01 9.13
N MET A 29 29.98 11.10 8.40
CA MET A 29 29.08 11.59 7.37
C MET A 29 29.10 10.68 6.13
N ASP A 30 30.27 10.18 5.75
CA ASP A 30 30.43 9.14 4.72
C ASP A 30 29.74 7.83 5.11
N ALA A 31 29.87 7.42 6.39
CA ALA A 31 29.15 6.26 6.90
C ALA A 31 27.62 6.49 6.90
N TYR A 32 27.17 7.69 7.26
CA TYR A 32 25.77 8.09 7.23
C TYR A 32 25.20 8.12 5.81
N ASP A 33 25.92 8.71 4.85
CA ASP A 33 25.49 8.78 3.45
C ASP A 33 25.46 7.39 2.80
N LYS A 34 26.39 6.49 3.16
CA LYS A 34 26.32 5.07 2.80
C LYS A 34 25.06 4.40 3.35
N LEU A 35 24.77 4.53 4.65
CA LEU A 35 23.55 4.00 5.27
C LEU A 35 22.27 4.60 4.68
N ARG A 36 22.30 5.88 4.29
CA ARG A 36 21.18 6.56 3.63
C ARG A 36 20.97 6.08 2.20
N SER A 37 22.05 5.86 1.45
CA SER A 37 22.00 5.32 0.08
C SER A 37 21.53 3.86 0.06
N GLU A 38 22.01 3.03 0.99
CA GLU A 38 21.54 1.65 1.15
C GLU A 38 20.06 1.60 1.48
N ASN A 39 19.52 2.52 2.30
CA ASN A 39 18.08 2.53 2.60
C ASN A 39 17.19 2.71 1.36
N LEU A 40 17.63 3.43 0.33
CA LEU A 40 16.86 3.60 -0.92
C LEU A 40 16.88 2.34 -1.80
N GLU A 41 18.03 1.65 -1.85
CA GLU A 41 18.18 0.39 -2.59
C GLU A 41 17.51 -0.78 -1.84
N THR A 42 17.65 -0.79 -0.52
CA THR A 42 17.01 -1.72 0.40
C THR A 42 15.50 -1.55 0.39
N SER A 43 14.92 -0.35 0.23
CA SER A 43 13.46 -0.16 0.15
C SER A 43 12.85 -0.78 -1.14
N ARG A 44 13.57 -0.69 -2.27
CA ARG A 44 13.16 -1.40 -3.52
C ARG A 44 13.40 -2.91 -3.41
N ALA A 45 14.53 -3.33 -2.83
CA ALA A 45 14.85 -4.75 -2.62
C ALA A 45 13.91 -5.43 -1.61
N LEU A 46 13.51 -4.73 -0.53
CA LEU A 46 12.53 -5.19 0.47
C LEU A 46 11.19 -5.50 -0.17
N THR A 47 10.73 -4.66 -1.09
CA THR A 47 9.43 -4.84 -1.76
C THR A 47 9.50 -5.97 -2.80
N ALA A 48 10.60 -6.07 -3.57
CA ALA A 48 10.80 -7.15 -4.53
C ALA A 48 10.96 -8.53 -3.84
N SER A 49 11.72 -8.57 -2.74
CA SER A 49 11.92 -9.78 -1.93
C SER A 49 10.64 -10.20 -1.23
N ALA A 50 9.88 -9.27 -0.64
CA ALA A 50 8.61 -9.58 0.02
C ALA A 50 7.56 -10.08 -0.99
N PHE A 51 7.53 -9.54 -2.20
CA PHE A 51 6.63 -10.01 -3.25
C PHE A 51 6.96 -11.45 -3.66
N SER A 52 8.22 -11.74 -4.00
CA SER A 52 8.62 -13.11 -4.34
C SER A 52 8.36 -14.08 -3.18
N GLN A 53 8.67 -13.68 -1.95
CA GLN A 53 8.44 -14.48 -0.76
C GLN A 53 6.94 -14.75 -0.52
N PHE A 54 6.06 -13.78 -0.78
CA PHE A 54 4.61 -13.96 -0.69
C PHE A 54 4.11 -15.04 -1.65
N PHE A 55 4.55 -15.03 -2.90
CA PHE A 55 4.17 -16.07 -3.86
C PHE A 55 4.76 -17.43 -3.51
N THR A 56 6.03 -17.50 -3.11
CA THR A 56 6.66 -18.78 -2.74
C THR A 56 6.00 -19.40 -1.51
N THR A 57 5.83 -18.63 -0.43
CA THR A 57 5.18 -19.10 0.80
C THR A 57 3.69 -19.38 0.59
N GLY A 58 3.01 -18.59 -0.25
CA GLY A 58 1.62 -18.82 -0.65
C GLY A 58 1.46 -20.11 -1.46
N ALA A 59 2.37 -20.41 -2.37
CA ALA A 59 2.37 -21.67 -3.12
C ALA A 59 2.58 -22.88 -2.18
N ILE A 60 3.53 -22.78 -1.25
CA ILE A 60 3.74 -23.83 -0.23
C ILE A 60 2.50 -23.98 0.65
N LEU A 61 1.87 -22.87 1.06
CA LEU A 61 0.63 -22.88 1.84
C LEU A 61 -0.55 -23.49 1.07
N ALA A 62 -0.63 -23.27 -0.25
CA ALA A 62 -1.63 -23.91 -1.09
C ALA A 62 -1.43 -25.43 -1.16
N ILE A 63 -0.19 -25.91 -1.27
CA ILE A 63 0.14 -27.35 -1.20
C ILE A 63 -0.25 -27.91 0.18
N ALA A 64 0.02 -27.18 1.26
CA ALA A 64 -0.42 -27.54 2.61
C ALA A 64 -1.95 -27.59 2.74
N ALA A 65 -2.68 -26.66 2.14
CA ALA A 65 -4.13 -26.68 2.13
C ALA A 65 -4.69 -27.88 1.36
N LEU A 66 -4.04 -28.26 0.24
CA LEU A 66 -4.36 -29.49 -0.48
C LEU A 66 -4.09 -30.73 0.37
N ALA A 67 -2.98 -30.76 1.11
CA ALA A 67 -2.72 -31.82 2.09
C ALA A 67 -3.82 -31.91 3.15
N GLY A 68 -4.33 -30.77 3.64
CA GLY A 68 -5.47 -30.73 4.57
C GLY A 68 -6.76 -31.26 3.95
N LEU A 69 -7.01 -30.92 2.69
CA LEU A 69 -8.16 -31.43 1.95
C LEU A 69 -8.09 -32.95 1.74
N VAL A 70 -6.90 -33.47 1.44
CA VAL A 70 -6.66 -34.92 1.34
C VAL A 70 -6.88 -35.59 2.69
N ASN A 71 -6.40 -34.99 3.79
CA ASN A 71 -6.59 -35.53 5.14
C ASN A 71 -8.08 -35.62 5.50
N TYR A 72 -8.82 -34.54 5.23
CA TYR A 72 -10.27 -34.51 5.41
C TYR A 72 -10.97 -35.61 4.60
N HIS A 73 -10.64 -35.78 3.32
CA HIS A 73 -11.26 -36.80 2.47
C HIS A 73 -10.87 -38.22 2.87
N LEU A 74 -9.70 -38.41 3.47
CA LEU A 74 -9.25 -39.71 3.96
C LEU A 74 -9.95 -40.11 5.27
N LEU A 75 -10.27 -39.13 6.12
CA LEU A 75 -10.90 -39.36 7.41
C LEU A 75 -12.43 -39.46 7.32
N ALA A 76 -13.08 -38.68 6.46
CA ALA A 76 -14.53 -38.61 6.39
C ALA A 76 -15.22 -39.98 6.16
N PRO A 77 -14.76 -40.86 5.26
CA PRO A 77 -15.37 -42.16 5.07
C PRO A 77 -15.22 -43.06 6.31
N GLY A 78 -14.05 -43.07 6.96
CA GLY A 78 -13.84 -43.80 8.21
C GLY A 78 -14.74 -43.31 9.35
N MET A 79 -14.91 -41.99 9.45
CA MET A 79 -15.81 -41.39 10.43
C MET A 79 -17.28 -41.77 10.20
N SER A 80 -17.70 -41.98 8.94
CA SER A 80 -19.06 -42.41 8.63
C SER A 80 -19.41 -43.81 9.15
N LEU A 81 -18.40 -44.65 9.41
CA LEU A 81 -18.58 -45.96 10.06
C LEU A 81 -18.83 -45.84 11.57
N LEU A 82 -18.34 -44.77 12.19
CA LEU A 82 -18.39 -44.55 13.64
C LEU A 82 -19.53 -43.61 14.06
N MET A 83 -19.91 -42.70 13.17
CA MET A 83 -20.85 -41.62 13.44
C MET A 83 -21.93 -41.63 12.36
N ASP A 84 -23.09 -42.18 12.73
CA ASP A 84 -24.29 -42.08 11.91
C ASP A 84 -25.03 -40.75 12.20
N GLY A 85 -25.70 -40.22 11.18
CA GLY A 85 -26.49 -39.00 11.25
C GLY A 85 -25.87 -37.76 10.57
N SER A 86 -26.68 -36.71 10.50
CA SER A 86 -26.32 -35.43 9.89
C SER A 86 -26.67 -34.25 10.82
N VAL A 87 -25.87 -33.20 10.74
CA VAL A 87 -26.20 -31.92 11.36
C VAL A 87 -26.69 -31.01 10.23
N GLY A 88 -28.00 -30.77 10.19
CA GLY A 88 -28.64 -30.10 9.06
C GLY A 88 -28.39 -30.87 7.76
N ASN A 89 -27.85 -30.18 6.75
CA ASN A 89 -27.61 -30.73 5.42
C ASN A 89 -26.19 -31.34 5.25
N THR A 90 -25.39 -31.38 6.31
CA THR A 90 -24.02 -31.90 6.28
C THR A 90 -23.90 -33.18 7.12
N PRO A 91 -23.34 -34.27 6.57
CA PRO A 91 -23.06 -35.49 7.33
C PRO A 91 -22.18 -35.20 8.55
N MET A 92 -22.47 -35.84 9.69
CA MET A 92 -21.69 -35.64 10.92
C MET A 92 -20.21 -36.02 10.72
N ALA A 93 -19.96 -37.09 9.97
CA ALA A 93 -18.62 -37.56 9.60
C ALA A 93 -17.75 -36.47 8.94
N ASN A 94 -18.35 -35.67 8.06
CA ASN A 94 -17.64 -34.57 7.38
C ASN A 94 -17.25 -33.49 8.39
N LEU A 95 -18.17 -33.08 9.27
CA LEU A 95 -17.88 -32.06 10.28
C LEU A 95 -16.78 -32.53 11.23
N THR A 96 -16.84 -33.79 11.69
CA THR A 96 -15.83 -34.36 12.59
C THR A 96 -14.46 -34.48 11.92
N ALA A 97 -14.39 -34.94 10.67
CA ALA A 97 -13.14 -35.01 9.92
C ALA A 97 -12.51 -33.62 9.72
N GLY A 98 -13.33 -32.61 9.42
CA GLY A 98 -12.89 -31.22 9.32
C GLY A 98 -12.37 -30.69 10.66
N PHE A 99 -13.12 -30.94 11.74
CA PHE A 99 -12.74 -30.54 13.09
C PHE A 99 -11.41 -31.16 13.53
N LEU A 100 -11.21 -32.46 13.29
CA LEU A 100 -9.94 -33.14 13.62
C LEU A 100 -8.78 -32.59 12.81
N THR A 101 -8.97 -32.36 11.51
CA THR A 101 -7.95 -31.75 10.64
C THR A 101 -7.57 -30.34 11.15
N LEU A 102 -8.55 -29.53 11.58
CA LEU A 102 -8.30 -28.22 12.17
C LEU A 102 -7.61 -28.31 13.53
N LEU A 103 -8.04 -29.25 14.38
CA LEU A 103 -7.42 -29.50 15.69
C LEU A 103 -5.95 -29.87 15.53
N GLN A 104 -5.62 -30.69 14.53
CA GLN A 104 -4.26 -31.10 14.20
C GLN A 104 -3.38 -29.94 13.76
N VAL A 105 -3.85 -29.12 12.81
CA VAL A 105 -3.14 -27.90 12.41
C VAL A 105 -2.97 -26.96 13.61
N GLY A 106 -3.98 -26.85 14.47
CA GLY A 106 -3.91 -26.05 15.70
C GLY A 106 -2.85 -26.56 16.70
N MET A 107 -2.79 -27.87 16.93
CA MET A 107 -1.77 -28.46 17.81
C MET A 107 -0.36 -28.32 17.23
N GLY A 108 -0.20 -28.45 15.91
CA GLY A 108 1.05 -28.18 15.22
C GLY A 108 1.51 -26.73 15.35
N LEU A 109 0.59 -25.78 15.19
CA LEU A 109 0.84 -24.35 15.40
C LEU A 109 1.28 -24.06 16.84
N VAL A 110 0.55 -24.59 17.84
CA VAL A 110 0.90 -24.42 19.26
C VAL A 110 2.27 -25.01 19.56
N MET A 111 2.59 -26.18 19.01
CA MET A 111 3.90 -26.84 19.19
C MET A 111 5.03 -26.00 18.60
N LEU A 112 4.90 -25.54 17.35
CA LEU A 112 5.95 -24.78 16.65
C LEU A 112 6.17 -23.38 17.25
N GLU A 113 5.09 -22.74 17.69
CA GLU A 113 5.18 -21.46 18.38
C GLU A 113 5.88 -21.62 19.75
N SER A 114 5.55 -22.68 20.49
CA SER A 114 6.19 -22.97 21.79
C SER A 114 7.67 -23.34 21.65
N LEU A 115 8.07 -23.92 20.51
CA LEU A 115 9.47 -24.16 20.17
C LEU A 115 10.19 -22.90 19.65
N ARG A 116 9.48 -21.77 19.49
CA ARG A 116 9.98 -20.53 18.89
C ARG A 116 10.51 -20.70 17.46
N VAL A 117 10.03 -21.74 16.77
CA VAL A 117 10.27 -21.89 15.32
C VAL A 117 9.45 -20.85 14.57
N THR A 118 8.20 -20.65 14.99
CA THR A 118 7.34 -19.57 14.53
C THR A 118 7.17 -18.50 15.61
N ARG A 119 6.91 -17.25 15.19
CA ARG A 119 6.62 -16.11 16.08
C ARG A 119 5.34 -15.39 15.67
N MET A 120 4.26 -16.13 15.45
CA MET A 120 2.97 -15.54 15.09
C MET A 120 2.15 -15.08 16.28
N LEU A 121 2.29 -15.75 17.43
CA LEU A 121 1.44 -15.56 18.60
C LEU A 121 2.30 -15.02 19.75
N PRO A 122 2.45 -13.69 19.88
CA PRO A 122 3.31 -13.08 20.90
C PRO A 122 2.93 -13.46 22.35
N LEU A 123 1.70 -13.95 22.57
CA LEU A 123 1.24 -14.46 23.87
C LEU A 123 1.98 -15.72 24.34
N ILE A 124 2.45 -16.59 23.45
CA ILE A 124 3.13 -17.85 23.82
C ILE A 124 4.63 -17.62 24.03
N GLY A 125 5.22 -16.66 23.31
CA GLY A 125 6.65 -16.32 23.40
C GLY A 125 7.08 -15.76 24.76
N GLY A 126 6.14 -15.12 25.49
CA GLY A 126 6.37 -14.54 26.82
C GLY A 126 6.19 -15.50 28.00
N LEU A 127 5.87 -16.78 27.74
CA LEU A 127 5.73 -17.79 28.80
C LEU A 127 7.11 -18.24 29.32
N ASP A 128 7.18 -18.45 30.64
CA ASP A 128 8.33 -19.05 31.32
C ASP A 128 8.71 -20.42 30.73
N ASP A 129 9.95 -20.85 30.95
CA ASP A 129 10.49 -22.07 30.32
C ASP A 129 9.73 -23.36 30.72
N LEU A 130 9.23 -23.44 31.95
CA LEU A 130 8.51 -24.62 32.45
C LEU A 130 7.14 -24.84 31.77
N PRO A 131 6.20 -23.86 31.77
CA PRO A 131 4.91 -24.04 31.09
C PRO A 131 5.09 -24.23 29.57
N ARG A 132 6.11 -23.59 28.97
CA ARG A 132 6.42 -23.75 27.55
C ARG A 132 6.82 -25.18 27.19
N HIS A 133 7.73 -25.79 27.95
CA HIS A 133 8.11 -27.18 27.71
C HIS A 133 6.93 -28.14 27.89
N ARG A 134 6.10 -27.93 28.94
CA ARG A 134 4.89 -28.75 29.15
C ARG A 134 3.93 -28.65 27.97
N LEU A 135 3.74 -27.44 27.43
CA LEU A 135 2.88 -27.19 26.27
C LEU A 135 3.42 -27.90 25.02
N VAL A 136 4.73 -27.85 24.76
CA VAL A 136 5.37 -28.62 23.67
C VAL A 136 5.12 -30.11 23.85
N THR A 137 5.38 -30.65 25.04
CA THR A 137 5.19 -32.09 25.28
C THR A 137 3.73 -32.51 25.19
N ALA A 138 2.79 -31.68 25.64
CA ALA A 138 1.35 -31.95 25.57
C ALA A 138 0.85 -31.91 24.11
N ALA A 139 1.26 -30.90 23.34
CA ALA A 139 0.90 -30.78 21.93
C ALA A 139 1.50 -31.93 21.10
N ALA A 140 2.77 -32.28 21.33
CA ALA A 140 3.42 -33.42 20.67
C ALA A 140 2.74 -34.75 21.04
N ALA A 141 2.42 -34.98 22.32
CA ALA A 141 1.71 -36.18 22.75
C ALA A 141 0.30 -36.27 22.14
N MET A 142 -0.42 -35.14 22.08
CA MET A 142 -1.74 -35.08 21.44
C MET A 142 -1.65 -35.38 19.95
N LEU A 143 -0.68 -34.81 19.23
CA LEU A 143 -0.45 -35.10 17.81
C LEU A 143 -0.15 -36.59 17.57
N LEU A 144 0.71 -37.20 18.38
CA LEU A 144 1.00 -38.63 18.27
C LEU A 144 -0.24 -39.48 18.55
N ALA A 145 -1.05 -39.10 19.55
CA ALA A 145 -2.30 -39.79 19.84
C ALA A 145 -3.29 -39.68 18.67
N LEU A 146 -3.42 -38.51 18.04
CA LEU A 146 -4.23 -38.30 16.85
C LEU A 146 -3.71 -39.12 15.67
N ILE A 147 -2.40 -39.16 15.43
CA ILE A 147 -1.81 -39.99 14.36
C ILE A 147 -2.16 -41.47 14.54
N VAL A 148 -2.00 -42.01 15.75
CA VAL A 148 -2.33 -43.42 16.03
C VAL A 148 -3.82 -43.67 15.84
N TRP A 149 -4.67 -42.75 16.30
CA TRP A 149 -6.11 -42.85 16.12
C TRP A 149 -6.52 -42.82 14.64
N GLU A 150 -5.98 -41.87 13.87
CA GLU A 150 -6.26 -41.70 12.45
C GLU A 150 -5.73 -42.91 11.65
N ALA A 151 -4.53 -43.42 11.96
CA ALA A 151 -4.01 -44.63 11.34
C ALA A 151 -4.90 -45.85 11.59
N SER A 152 -5.41 -46.01 12.82
CA SER A 152 -6.36 -47.07 13.16
C SER A 152 -7.68 -46.94 12.37
N LEU A 153 -8.18 -45.71 12.24
CA LEU A 153 -9.38 -45.40 11.47
C LEU A 153 -9.21 -45.66 9.97
N VAL A 154 -8.05 -45.36 9.41
CA VAL A 154 -7.76 -45.63 8.00
C VAL A 154 -7.56 -47.14 7.78
N PHE A 155 -6.93 -47.82 8.73
CA PHE A 155 -6.76 -49.27 8.69
C PHE A 155 -8.11 -50.01 8.70
N SER A 156 -9.11 -49.54 9.45
CA SER A 156 -10.44 -50.18 9.45
C SER A 156 -11.14 -50.08 8.09
N GLN A 157 -10.84 -49.06 7.31
CA GLN A 157 -11.34 -48.89 5.94
C GLN A 157 -10.56 -49.73 4.92
N ALA A 158 -9.29 -50.01 5.17
CA ALA A 158 -8.45 -50.80 4.29
C ALA A 158 -8.99 -52.23 4.07
N GLY A 159 -9.67 -52.80 5.08
CA GLY A 159 -10.37 -54.09 4.97
C GLY A 159 -11.62 -54.05 4.08
N LEU A 160 -12.16 -52.86 3.76
CA LEU A 160 -13.29 -52.70 2.84
C LEU A 160 -12.83 -52.63 1.37
N VAL A 161 -11.55 -52.38 1.14
CA VAL A 161 -10.92 -52.33 -0.20
C VAL A 161 -10.32 -53.70 -0.56
N ASP A 162 -10.52 -54.71 0.28
CA ASP A 162 -9.87 -56.02 0.20
C ASP A 162 -10.54 -56.93 -0.85
N GLY A 163 -10.23 -56.66 -2.11
CA GLY A 163 -10.34 -57.61 -3.22
C GLY A 163 -8.96 -58.03 -3.70
N GLU A 164 -8.83 -59.25 -4.22
CA GLU A 164 -7.57 -59.82 -4.73
C GLU A 164 -6.80 -58.80 -5.60
N GLY A 165 -5.67 -58.29 -5.09
CA GLY A 165 -4.75 -57.41 -5.82
C GLY A 165 -4.64 -55.95 -5.34
N HIS A 166 -5.44 -55.48 -4.38
CA HIS A 166 -5.45 -54.06 -3.98
C HIS A 166 -4.61 -53.69 -2.74
N TRP A 167 -3.78 -54.60 -2.22
CA TRP A 167 -2.93 -54.35 -1.05
C TRP A 167 -2.07 -53.07 -1.15
N ALA A 168 -1.65 -52.71 -2.36
CA ALA A 168 -0.87 -51.50 -2.62
C ALA A 168 -1.67 -50.23 -2.32
N VAL A 169 -2.98 -50.23 -2.60
CA VAL A 169 -3.88 -49.10 -2.31
C VAL A 169 -4.10 -48.98 -0.80
N SER A 170 -4.34 -50.10 -0.12
CA SER A 170 -4.50 -50.15 1.34
C SER A 170 -3.25 -49.67 2.08
N MET A 171 -2.07 -50.10 1.64
CA MET A 171 -0.79 -49.60 2.18
C MET A 171 -0.60 -48.11 1.88
N GLY A 172 -0.95 -47.66 0.66
CA GLY A 172 -0.90 -46.26 0.29
C GLY A 172 -1.78 -45.38 1.18
N MET A 173 -3.00 -45.81 1.47
CA MET A 173 -3.92 -45.13 2.39
C MET A 173 -3.37 -45.08 3.81
N LEU A 174 -2.83 -46.19 4.32
CA LEU A 174 -2.25 -46.24 5.67
C LEU A 174 -1.06 -45.30 5.82
N VAL A 175 -0.14 -45.32 4.84
CA VAL A 175 1.03 -44.43 4.81
C VAL A 175 0.58 -42.98 4.71
N LEU A 176 -0.37 -42.67 3.81
CA LEU A 176 -0.90 -41.33 3.64
C LEU A 176 -1.57 -40.83 4.92
N GLY A 177 -2.43 -41.64 5.55
CA GLY A 177 -3.12 -41.29 6.79
C GLY A 177 -2.21 -41.12 8.00
N THR A 178 -1.02 -41.71 7.97
CA THR A 178 -0.02 -41.55 9.05
C THR A 178 0.88 -40.35 8.82
N ILE A 179 1.29 -40.09 7.57
CA ILE A 179 2.26 -39.04 7.23
C ILE A 179 1.61 -37.66 7.13
N LEU A 180 0.41 -37.59 6.55
CA LEU A 180 -0.27 -36.33 6.26
C LEU A 180 -0.55 -35.50 7.52
N PRO A 181 -0.92 -36.10 8.67
CA PRO A 181 -0.99 -35.40 9.95
C PRO A 181 0.29 -34.68 10.37
N LEU A 182 1.43 -35.32 10.17
CA LEU A 182 2.73 -34.76 10.50
C LEU A 182 3.05 -33.59 9.57
N VAL A 183 2.75 -33.73 8.28
CA VAL A 183 2.88 -32.63 7.29
C VAL A 183 2.00 -31.44 7.69
N LEU A 184 0.77 -31.70 8.14
CA LEU A 184 -0.17 -30.68 8.59
C LEU A 184 0.29 -29.93 9.84
N ALA A 185 1.01 -30.61 10.74
CA ALA A 185 1.57 -29.95 11.92
C ALA A 185 2.60 -28.87 11.54
N PHE A 186 3.29 -29.00 10.39
CA PHE A 186 4.29 -28.04 9.92
C PHE A 186 3.74 -26.85 9.13
N VAL A 187 2.41 -26.76 8.95
CA VAL A 187 1.77 -25.69 8.16
C VAL A 187 2.03 -24.29 8.73
N ALA A 188 2.32 -24.19 10.02
CA ALA A 188 2.65 -22.92 10.66
C ALA A 188 3.89 -22.24 10.06
N ILE A 189 4.87 -23.01 9.57
CA ILE A 189 6.12 -22.48 9.02
C ILE A 189 5.87 -21.64 7.75
N PRO A 190 5.28 -22.17 6.66
CA PRO A 190 4.97 -21.36 5.48
C PRO A 190 3.91 -20.31 5.76
N LEU A 191 2.97 -20.57 6.68
CA LEU A 191 1.98 -19.58 7.09
C LEU A 191 2.65 -18.34 7.69
N GLU A 192 3.77 -18.47 8.42
CA GLU A 192 4.48 -17.32 9.04
C GLU A 192 5.08 -16.43 7.97
N GLY A 193 5.76 -17.06 7.01
CA GLY A 193 6.29 -16.38 5.84
C GLY A 193 5.19 -15.68 5.05
N PHE A 194 4.04 -16.33 4.88
CA PHE A 194 2.90 -15.77 4.16
C PHE A 194 2.29 -14.56 4.88
N ILE A 195 2.10 -14.63 6.21
CA ILE A 195 1.56 -13.51 6.98
C ILE A 195 2.53 -12.32 6.97
N ASN A 196 3.82 -12.56 7.20
CA ASN A 196 4.80 -11.49 7.25
C ASN A 196 4.97 -10.78 5.89
N SER A 197 5.11 -11.55 4.81
CA SER A 197 5.19 -11.00 3.45
C SER A 197 3.85 -10.40 3.00
N GLY A 198 2.73 -11.03 3.36
CA GLY A 198 1.37 -10.57 3.08
C GLY A 198 1.07 -9.20 3.69
N ARG A 199 1.51 -8.94 4.93
CA ARG A 199 1.38 -7.61 5.55
C ARG A 199 2.06 -6.52 4.73
N THR A 200 3.25 -6.80 4.19
CA THR A 200 3.99 -5.86 3.33
C THR A 200 3.31 -5.67 1.98
N VAL A 201 2.93 -6.76 1.31
CA VAL A 201 2.28 -6.72 -0.01
C VAL A 201 0.91 -6.05 0.07
N LEU A 202 0.08 -6.39 1.06
CA LEU A 202 -1.22 -5.75 1.29
C LEU A 202 -1.07 -4.28 1.66
N GLY A 203 -0.08 -3.92 2.47
CA GLY A 203 0.22 -2.53 2.82
C GLY A 203 0.62 -1.70 1.59
N ALA A 204 1.51 -2.24 0.75
CA ALA A 204 1.90 -1.61 -0.51
C ALA A 204 0.69 -1.46 -1.46
N LEU A 205 -0.11 -2.50 -1.60
CA LEU A 205 -1.30 -2.50 -2.45
C LEU A 205 -2.34 -1.47 -1.96
N ALA A 206 -2.64 -1.43 -0.66
CA ALA A 206 -3.54 -0.45 -0.06
C ALA A 206 -3.03 0.99 -0.28
N ALA A 207 -1.73 1.23 -0.09
CA ALA A 207 -1.14 2.54 -0.34
C ALA A 207 -1.24 2.95 -1.83
N THR A 208 -0.99 2.03 -2.76
CA THR A 208 -1.17 2.31 -4.21
C THR A 208 -2.62 2.59 -4.57
N LEU A 209 -3.57 1.84 -3.98
CA LEU A 209 -4.99 2.05 -4.19
C LEU A 209 -5.45 3.44 -3.69
N LEU A 210 -4.99 3.84 -2.50
CA LEU A 210 -5.26 5.19 -1.97
C LEU A 210 -4.64 6.28 -2.84
N ARG A 211 -3.43 6.09 -3.38
CA ARG A 211 -2.81 7.04 -4.31
C ARG A 211 -3.59 7.17 -5.61
N LEU A 212 -4.08 6.06 -6.16
CA LEU A 212 -4.93 6.07 -7.36
C LEU A 212 -6.26 6.77 -7.08
N LEU A 213 -6.87 6.53 -5.91
CA LEU A 213 -8.09 7.20 -5.49
C LEU A 213 -7.89 8.71 -5.30
N ALA A 214 -6.77 9.12 -4.69
CA ALA A 214 -6.43 10.54 -4.56
C ALA A 214 -6.18 11.19 -5.92
N ALA A 215 -5.50 10.49 -6.83
CA ALA A 215 -5.28 10.97 -8.19
C ALA A 215 -6.60 11.12 -8.96
N SER A 216 -7.52 10.16 -8.85
CA SER A 216 -8.83 10.26 -9.50
C SER A 216 -9.66 11.43 -8.95
N LEU A 217 -9.71 11.60 -7.61
CA LEU A 217 -10.35 12.76 -6.99
C LEU A 217 -9.73 14.09 -7.46
N ARG A 218 -8.40 14.13 -7.61
CA ARG A 218 -7.70 15.34 -8.06
C ARG A 218 -8.00 15.66 -9.53
N ILE A 219 -8.05 14.66 -10.41
CA ILE A 219 -8.44 14.84 -11.81
C ILE A 219 -9.87 15.37 -11.89
N VAL A 220 -10.80 14.78 -11.12
CA VAL A 220 -12.19 15.23 -11.06
C VAL A 220 -12.28 16.66 -10.52
N GLY A 221 -11.57 16.98 -9.44
CA GLY A 221 -11.52 18.33 -8.88
C GLY A 221 -11.01 19.36 -9.89
N ASN A 222 -9.91 19.06 -10.58
CA ASN A 222 -9.37 19.93 -11.62
C ASN A 222 -10.35 20.12 -12.78
N LEU A 223 -11.07 19.07 -13.18
CA LEU A 223 -12.07 19.14 -14.25
C LEU A 223 -13.23 20.06 -13.85
N ILE A 224 -13.73 19.94 -12.61
CA ILE A 224 -14.80 20.81 -12.09
C ILE A 224 -14.35 22.26 -12.05
N THR A 225 -13.15 22.54 -11.55
CA THR A 225 -12.61 23.91 -11.51
C THR A 225 -12.41 24.48 -12.91
N GLY A 226 -11.92 23.66 -13.86
CA GLY A 226 -11.77 24.06 -15.26
C GLY A 226 -13.11 24.39 -15.91
N LEU A 227 -14.12 23.53 -15.73
CA LEU A 227 -15.47 23.77 -16.23
C LEU A 227 -16.11 25.03 -15.63
N GLY A 228 -15.92 25.26 -14.32
CA GLY A 228 -16.40 26.46 -13.64
C GLY A 228 -15.80 27.74 -14.23
N GLN A 229 -14.49 27.76 -14.50
CA GLN A 229 -13.84 28.91 -15.12
C GLN A 229 -14.32 29.15 -16.56
N VAL A 230 -14.51 28.10 -17.34
CA VAL A 230 -15.07 28.20 -18.70
C VAL A 230 -16.49 28.76 -18.64
N LEU A 231 -17.32 28.27 -17.72
CA LEU A 231 -18.70 28.73 -17.57
C LEU A 231 -18.76 30.22 -17.20
N ILE A 232 -17.89 30.67 -16.28
CA ILE A 232 -17.78 32.09 -15.93
C ILE A 232 -17.39 32.93 -17.15
N ARG A 233 -16.40 32.49 -17.96
CA ARG A 233 -15.98 33.22 -19.17
C ARG A 233 -17.07 33.28 -20.23
N VAL A 234 -17.83 32.20 -20.42
CA VAL A 234 -18.97 32.16 -21.35
C VAL A 234 -20.08 33.10 -20.87
N TYR A 235 -20.36 33.10 -19.57
CA TYR A 235 -21.36 33.99 -18.97
C TYR A 235 -20.98 35.47 -19.12
N ASP A 236 -19.71 35.79 -18.84
CA ASP A 236 -19.18 37.15 -18.99
C ASP A 236 -19.24 37.61 -20.46
N LEU A 237 -18.90 36.73 -21.41
CA LEU A 237 -19.04 36.99 -22.85
C LEU A 237 -20.48 37.30 -23.25
N ILE A 238 -21.45 36.51 -22.77
CA ILE A 238 -22.88 36.70 -23.07
C ILE A 238 -23.39 38.05 -22.52
N ILE A 239 -22.91 38.50 -21.35
CA ILE A 239 -23.30 39.79 -20.77
C ILE A 239 -22.62 40.97 -21.49
N PHE A 240 -21.33 40.86 -21.82
CA PHE A 240 -20.58 41.96 -22.42
C PHE A 240 -20.88 42.17 -23.91
N LEU A 241 -21.27 41.11 -24.63
CA LEU A 241 -21.57 41.20 -26.07
C LEU A 241 -22.66 42.25 -26.41
N PRO A 242 -23.81 42.32 -25.72
CA PRO A 242 -24.82 43.35 -25.97
C PRO A 242 -24.35 44.75 -25.54
N LEU A 243 -23.63 44.88 -24.42
CA LEU A 243 -23.08 46.16 -23.94
C LEU A 243 -22.05 46.75 -24.91
N TRP A 244 -21.22 45.91 -25.53
CA TRP A 244 -20.29 46.35 -26.56
C TRP A 244 -21.04 46.85 -27.80
N LEU A 245 -22.06 46.12 -28.25
CA LEU A 245 -22.89 46.50 -29.40
C LEU A 245 -23.60 47.85 -29.15
N GLU A 246 -24.10 48.06 -27.93
CA GLU A 246 -24.75 49.30 -27.51
C GLU A 246 -23.75 50.47 -27.41
N SER A 247 -22.55 50.22 -26.87
CA SER A 247 -21.49 51.23 -26.77
C SER A 247 -20.92 51.62 -28.13
N ALA A 248 -20.86 50.69 -29.10
CA ALA A 248 -20.41 50.96 -30.46
C ALA A 248 -21.42 51.84 -31.22
N LEU A 249 -22.72 51.64 -31.01
CA LEU A 249 -23.77 52.49 -31.57
C LEU A 249 -23.74 53.91 -30.96
N ARG A 250 -23.64 54.02 -29.63
CA ARG A 250 -23.61 55.33 -28.93
C ARG A 250 -22.34 56.14 -29.16
N ARG A 251 -21.21 55.49 -29.49
CA ARG A 251 -19.97 56.20 -29.81
C ARG A 251 -20.08 56.98 -31.13
N ASN A 252 -20.94 56.55 -32.04
CA ASN A 252 -21.22 57.25 -33.29
C ASN A 252 -22.13 58.49 -33.08
N GLU A 253 -22.98 58.50 -32.04
CA GLU A 253 -23.83 59.65 -31.70
C GLU A 253 -23.06 60.78 -31.00
N LYS A 254 -22.12 60.47 -30.10
CA LYS A 254 -21.29 61.49 -29.43
C LYS A 254 -20.31 62.20 -30.38
N SER A 255 -19.86 61.54 -31.44
CA SER A 255 -19.04 62.18 -32.47
C SER A 255 -19.81 63.22 -33.30
N SER A 256 -21.14 63.07 -33.43
CA SER A 256 -22.01 64.04 -34.12
C SER A 256 -22.42 65.21 -33.22
N ALA A 257 -22.48 65.03 -31.90
CA ALA A 257 -22.79 66.10 -30.96
C ALA A 257 -21.62 67.09 -30.78
N SER A 258 -20.36 66.61 -30.75
CA SER A 258 -19.19 67.49 -30.65
C SER A 258 -18.97 68.33 -31.92
N LYS A 259 -19.41 67.83 -33.09
CA LYS A 259 -19.24 68.53 -34.37
C LYS A 259 -20.27 69.66 -34.57
N ARG A 260 -21.40 69.61 -33.87
CA ARG A 260 -22.44 70.65 -33.90
C ARG A 260 -22.10 71.87 -33.05
N SER A 261 -21.36 71.68 -31.95
CA SER A 261 -20.93 72.77 -31.08
C SER A 261 -19.86 73.67 -31.72
N ASP A 262 -19.01 73.12 -32.60
CA ASP A 262 -18.03 73.92 -33.36
C ASP A 262 -18.69 74.70 -34.51
N ASP A 263 -19.73 74.16 -35.15
CA ASP A 263 -20.49 74.86 -36.21
C ASP A 263 -21.36 76.01 -35.66
N ASP A 264 -21.95 75.85 -34.46
CA ASP A 264 -22.77 76.91 -33.83
C ASP A 264 -21.93 78.11 -33.32
N LEU A 265 -20.65 77.89 -32.98
CA LEU A 265 -19.72 78.97 -32.62
C LEU A 265 -19.17 79.72 -33.84
N ALA A 266 -19.09 79.07 -35.01
CA ALA A 266 -18.63 79.69 -36.26
C ALA A 266 -19.69 80.59 -36.92
N LEU A 267 -20.99 80.41 -36.60
CA LEU A 267 -22.08 81.20 -37.17
C LEU A 267 -22.37 82.50 -36.41
N ALA A 268 -21.78 82.72 -35.24
CA ALA A 268 -22.00 83.93 -34.43
C ALA A 268 -21.08 85.11 -34.79
N ASP A 269 -20.01 84.87 -35.56
CA ASP A 269 -18.96 85.88 -35.84
C ASP A 269 -19.12 86.59 -37.21
N ASP A 270 -20.09 86.20 -38.06
CA ASP A 270 -20.17 86.69 -39.46
C ASP A 270 -21.18 87.83 -39.71
N GLU A 271 -21.91 88.33 -38.70
CA GLU A 271 -23.00 89.30 -38.91
C GLU A 271 -22.75 90.74 -38.37
N THR A 272 -21.50 91.16 -38.18
CA THR A 272 -21.20 92.57 -37.87
C THR A 272 -19.93 93.11 -38.55
N ALA A 273 -20.09 93.81 -39.70
CA ALA A 273 -19.65 95.20 -39.91
C ALA A 273 -19.48 95.56 -41.41
N PRO A 274 -19.90 96.78 -41.84
CA PRO A 274 -19.84 97.24 -43.23
C PRO A 274 -18.55 98.03 -43.58
N ALA A 275 -18.48 98.37 -44.87
CA ALA A 275 -17.37 98.83 -45.69
C ALA A 275 -16.88 100.30 -45.54
N ALA A 276 -15.79 100.55 -46.29
CA ALA A 276 -15.18 101.81 -46.76
C ALA A 276 -14.04 102.38 -45.89
N ASP A 277 -12.78 102.27 -46.30
CA ASP A 277 -12.03 103.06 -47.32
C ASP A 277 -11.37 104.29 -46.69
N GLU A 278 -10.04 104.30 -46.56
CA GLU A 278 -9.20 105.32 -47.21
C GLU A 278 -7.70 105.02 -47.06
N LYS A 279 -6.99 105.33 -48.13
CA LYS A 279 -5.55 105.31 -48.31
C LYS A 279 -4.90 106.40 -47.45
N GLU A 280 -3.67 106.19 -47.00
CA GLU A 280 -2.47 106.74 -47.65
C GLU A 280 -1.24 106.62 -46.73
N GLN A 281 -0.12 106.39 -47.39
CA GLN A 281 1.18 106.01 -46.87
C GLN A 281 1.92 107.18 -46.20
N THR A 282 2.58 106.91 -45.06
CA THR A 282 3.97 107.31 -44.83
C THR A 282 4.59 106.34 -43.80
N ASN A 283 5.63 105.57 -44.14
CA ASN A 283 6.79 105.38 -43.26
C ASN A 283 7.94 104.70 -44.03
N SER A 284 9.14 105.25 -43.88
CA SER A 284 10.37 104.88 -44.59
C SER A 284 11.44 104.57 -43.55
N GLY A 285 12.08 103.41 -43.68
CA GLY A 285 13.14 102.90 -42.81
C GLY A 285 13.30 101.40 -42.96
#